data_AF-A0A349J8S7-F1
#
_entry.id   AF-A0A349J8S7-F1
#
_cell.length_a   1.000
_cell.length_b   1.000
_cell.length_c   1.000
_cell.angle_alpha   90.00
_cell.angle_beta   90.00
_cell.angle_gamma   90.00
#
_symmetry.space_group_name_H-M   'P 1'
#
loop_
_entity.id
_entity.type
_entity.pdbx_description
1 polymer ?
#
loop_
_entity_poly.entity_id
_entity_poly.type
_entity_poly.pdbx_seq_one_letter_code
_entity_poly.pdbx_strand_id
1 'polypeptide(L)'
;MPSATRRNRSRVGWPTTRPSASRAGPRRWRLPMRNERRKAEGGRRKGCTNAVVAVRASHDRSPMSSPIISSAFRLPPSALVLAAMVLFLVACGNEKKDRGLEVLPDMFHTPAYESQDAGTIEVDARDAQGQPIKRTVHYPAMLTPPAGTVPRGFQPYPLAATDWAGAKLHRNPLPSLPAVLKHGQRDYLSYCAPCHGRDGDAANGYVAATFGGIPSLNGMSVLQLSEGEIYHTITMGKGRMYNLRAQITPERRWGVVHFLKVQALANVAAEDVAKLVPYIDSEIEKNPQDATLKVRREQILALAAEAKAALAGLGSVGNGHEFIPAPEPVPEYVGAQWPLPEAGK
;
A
#
# COMPACT_ATOMS: atom_id res chain seq x y z
N MET A 1 -22.42 68.54 28.15
CA MET A 1 -21.16 69.15 28.62
C MET A 1 -20.41 68.11 29.45
N PRO A 2 -19.07 67.97 29.40
CA PRO A 2 -18.06 68.60 28.55
C PRO A 2 -17.23 67.52 27.78
N SER A 3 -16.74 67.80 26.56
CA SER A 3 -15.42 68.34 26.18
C SER A 3 -14.37 67.29 25.80
N ALA A 4 -14.03 67.35 24.51
CA ALA A 4 -12.85 66.87 23.82
C ALA A 4 -11.56 66.68 24.65
N THR A 5 -10.81 65.64 24.30
CA THR A 5 -9.36 65.79 24.14
C THR A 5 -8.88 65.13 22.85
N ARG A 6 -8.29 65.98 22.01
CA ARG A 6 -7.67 65.72 20.72
C ARG A 6 -6.21 65.30 20.99
N ARG A 7 -5.76 64.14 20.52
CA ARG A 7 -4.32 63.85 20.37
C ARG A 7 -4.00 63.36 18.95
N ASN A 8 -3.61 64.38 18.18
CA ASN A 8 -2.57 64.49 17.18
C ASN A 8 -2.05 63.21 16.47
N ARG A 9 -2.15 63.24 15.14
CA ARG A 9 -1.46 62.37 14.18
C ARG A 9 0.05 62.61 14.23
N SER A 10 0.84 61.57 14.44
CA SER A 10 2.19 61.48 13.90
C SER A 10 2.22 60.39 12.83
N ARG A 11 2.40 60.83 11.58
CA ARG A 11 2.78 59.94 10.47
C ARG A 11 4.19 59.43 10.75
N VAL A 12 4.34 58.13 11.00
CA VAL A 12 5.63 57.46 10.93
C VAL A 12 5.63 56.65 9.64
N GLY A 13 6.46 57.06 8.70
CA GLY A 13 6.63 56.40 7.41
C GLY A 13 7.17 54.98 7.61
N TRP A 14 6.62 54.05 6.84
CA TRP A 14 7.18 52.70 6.73
C TRP A 14 8.45 52.79 5.88
N PRO A 15 9.61 52.32 6.36
CA PRO A 15 10.79 52.21 5.51
C PRO A 15 10.54 51.14 4.44
N THR A 16 10.44 51.56 3.19
CA THR A 16 10.51 50.70 2.01
C THR A 16 11.96 50.30 1.79
N THR A 17 12.39 49.19 2.38
CA THR A 17 13.61 48.50 1.98
C THR A 17 13.25 47.05 1.63
N ARG A 18 13.17 46.79 0.32
CA ARG A 18 13.12 45.42 -0.22
C ARG A 18 14.46 44.74 0.09
N PRO A 19 14.49 43.56 0.71
CA PRO A 19 15.67 42.70 0.61
C PRO A 19 15.73 42.17 -0.83
N SER A 20 16.90 42.31 -1.45
CA SER A 20 17.20 41.71 -2.74
C SER A 20 17.07 40.19 -2.64
N ALA A 21 16.15 39.63 -3.42
CA ALA A 21 16.02 38.19 -3.58
C ALA A 21 17.27 37.64 -4.28
N SER A 22 18.15 36.98 -3.51
CA SER A 22 19.17 36.12 -4.09
C SER A 22 18.45 34.95 -4.77
N ARG A 23 18.63 34.85 -6.10
CA ARG A 23 18.15 33.72 -6.91
C ARG A 23 18.91 32.46 -6.49
N ALA A 24 18.31 31.66 -5.62
CA ALA A 24 18.66 30.25 -5.44
C ALA A 24 17.41 29.43 -5.76
N GLY A 25 17.31 28.99 -7.03
CA GLY A 25 16.23 28.09 -7.46
C GLY A 25 16.31 26.73 -6.76
N PRO A 26 15.21 25.96 -6.74
CA PRO A 26 15.20 24.64 -6.12
C PRO A 26 16.20 23.72 -6.83
N ARG A 27 17.15 23.17 -6.06
CA ARG A 27 18.09 22.15 -6.55
C ARG A 27 17.28 20.91 -6.94
N ARG A 28 17.17 20.69 -8.25
CA ARG A 28 16.67 19.45 -8.85
C ARG A 28 17.51 18.29 -8.32
N TRP A 29 16.91 17.40 -7.53
CA TRP A 29 17.49 16.09 -7.26
C TRP A 29 17.50 15.31 -8.59
N ARG A 30 18.66 15.29 -9.26
CA ARG A 30 18.94 14.37 -10.36
C ARG A 30 19.24 13.01 -9.74
N LEU A 31 18.30 12.08 -9.85
CA LEU A 31 18.60 10.66 -9.67
C LEU A 31 19.65 10.25 -10.72
N PRO A 32 20.69 9.48 -10.35
CA PRO A 32 21.56 8.88 -11.36
C PRO A 32 20.71 7.85 -12.13
N MET A 33 20.46 8.14 -13.40
CA MET A 33 19.91 7.18 -14.36
C MET A 33 20.86 5.98 -14.41
N ARG A 34 20.41 4.85 -13.85
CA ARG A 34 21.06 3.56 -14.06
C ARG A 34 20.92 3.23 -15.54
N ASN A 35 22.04 3.21 -16.24
CA ASN A 35 22.12 2.95 -17.66
C ASN A 35 21.88 1.45 -17.91
N GLU A 36 20.63 1.01 -17.90
CA GLU A 36 20.26 -0.29 -18.42
C GLU A 36 20.22 -0.21 -19.94
N ARG A 37 21.35 -0.57 -20.57
CA ARG A 37 21.41 -0.91 -21.99
C ARG A 37 20.47 -2.09 -22.24
N ARG A 38 19.19 -1.82 -22.53
CA ARG A 38 18.36 -2.79 -23.24
C ARG A 38 18.90 -2.86 -24.66
N LYS A 39 19.49 -4.01 -25.01
CA LYS A 39 19.77 -4.38 -26.39
C LYS A 39 18.46 -4.23 -27.17
N ALA A 40 18.43 -3.26 -28.07
CA ALA A 40 17.42 -3.19 -29.11
C ALA A 40 17.71 -4.33 -30.09
N GLU A 41 17.03 -5.46 -29.93
CA GLU A 41 16.91 -6.43 -31.00
C GLU A 41 15.98 -5.84 -32.06
N GLY A 42 16.60 -5.49 -33.20
CA GLY A 42 15.91 -5.00 -34.38
C GLY A 42 14.98 -6.07 -34.95
N GLY A 43 13.71 -6.04 -34.52
CA GLY A 43 12.62 -6.72 -35.19
C GLY A 43 12.31 -6.01 -36.51
N ARG A 44 12.92 -6.48 -37.59
CA ARG A 44 12.61 -6.13 -38.99
C ARG A 44 11.09 -6.21 -39.19
N ARG A 45 10.41 -5.06 -39.28
CA ARG A 45 9.00 -4.96 -39.72
C ARG A 45 8.90 -5.54 -41.13
N LYS A 46 8.54 -6.81 -41.25
CA LYS A 46 7.97 -7.33 -42.49
C LYS A 46 6.55 -6.79 -42.55
N GLY A 47 6.32 -5.85 -43.46
CA GLY A 47 4.97 -5.43 -43.79
C GLY A 47 4.18 -6.65 -44.24
N CYS A 48 3.14 -7.00 -43.49
CA CYS A 48 2.03 -7.74 -44.04
C CYS A 48 1.30 -6.75 -44.94
N THR A 49 1.66 -6.76 -46.23
CA THR A 49 0.76 -6.30 -47.28
C THR A 49 -0.57 -7.01 -47.08
N ASN A 50 -1.61 -6.27 -46.75
CA ASN A 50 -2.98 -6.72 -46.92
C ASN A 50 -3.16 -7.01 -48.41
N ALA A 51 -3.03 -8.27 -48.80
CA ALA A 51 -3.51 -8.75 -50.08
C ALA A 51 -5.04 -8.69 -50.02
N VAL A 52 -5.60 -7.54 -50.37
CA VAL A 52 -6.99 -7.43 -50.78
C VAL A 52 -7.09 -8.22 -52.09
N VAL A 53 -7.55 -9.47 -52.01
CA VAL A 53 -7.91 -10.23 -53.20
C VAL A 53 -9.20 -9.62 -53.72
N ALA A 54 -9.07 -8.67 -54.64
CA ALA A 54 -10.18 -8.20 -55.45
C ALA A 54 -10.61 -9.34 -56.38
N VAL A 55 -11.73 -10.00 -56.04
CA VAL A 55 -12.38 -10.95 -56.95
C VAL A 55 -13.00 -10.14 -58.08
N ARG A 56 -12.27 -10.04 -59.19
CA ARG A 56 -12.76 -9.46 -60.45
C ARG A 56 -13.68 -10.49 -61.11
N ALA A 57 -15.00 -10.26 -61.06
CA ALA A 57 -15.95 -11.08 -61.78
C ALA A 57 -15.84 -10.80 -63.29
N SER A 58 -15.09 -11.63 -64.01
CA SER A 58 -15.15 -11.70 -65.48
C SER A 58 -16.28 -12.65 -65.87
N HIS A 59 -17.36 -12.11 -66.42
CA HIS A 59 -18.36 -12.88 -67.16
C HIS A 59 -17.74 -13.34 -68.48
N ASP A 60 -17.37 -14.62 -68.53
CA ASP A 60 -17.09 -15.29 -69.79
C ASP A 60 -17.99 -16.54 -69.89
N ARG A 61 -18.89 -16.52 -70.88
CA ARG A 61 -19.83 -17.60 -71.17
C ARG A 61 -19.14 -18.54 -72.14
N SER A 62 -18.73 -19.71 -71.66
CA SER A 62 -18.34 -20.84 -72.51
C SER A 62 -19.14 -22.09 -72.11
N PRO A 63 -19.56 -22.92 -73.09
CA PRO A 63 -20.53 -23.97 -72.85
C PRO A 63 -19.92 -25.17 -72.10
N MET A 64 -20.79 -25.80 -71.32
CA MET A 64 -20.53 -26.96 -70.46
C MET A 64 -19.85 -28.09 -71.22
N SER A 65 -18.67 -28.49 -70.74
CA SER A 65 -18.15 -29.84 -70.91
C SER A 65 -17.81 -30.40 -69.53
N SER A 66 -18.44 -31.51 -69.21
CA SER A 66 -18.44 -32.17 -67.91
C SER A 66 -17.03 -32.65 -67.51
N PRO A 67 -16.46 -32.22 -66.36
CA PRO A 67 -15.36 -32.95 -65.77
C PRO A 67 -15.93 -34.06 -64.88
N ILE A 68 -15.51 -35.26 -65.22
CA ILE A 68 -15.75 -36.52 -64.52
C ILE A 68 -15.38 -36.35 -63.03
N ILE A 69 -16.37 -36.59 -62.17
CA ILE A 69 -16.20 -36.76 -60.72
C ILE A 69 -15.38 -38.03 -60.51
N SER A 70 -14.07 -37.92 -60.25
CA SER A 70 -13.32 -39.06 -59.70
C SER A 70 -12.01 -38.64 -59.04
N SER A 71 -12.12 -38.22 -57.79
CA SER A 71 -11.23 -38.64 -56.70
C SER A 71 -11.66 -37.86 -55.46
N ALA A 72 -12.63 -38.41 -54.73
CA ALA A 72 -12.80 -38.02 -53.35
C ALA A 72 -11.47 -38.32 -52.65
N PHE A 73 -10.67 -37.29 -52.38
CA PHE A 73 -9.50 -37.39 -51.52
C PHE A 73 -10.03 -37.82 -50.15
N ARG A 74 -10.12 -39.13 -49.93
CA ARG A 74 -10.46 -39.73 -48.64
C ARG A 74 -9.26 -39.48 -47.75
N LEU A 75 -9.27 -38.35 -47.04
CA LEU A 75 -8.34 -38.12 -45.95
C LEU A 75 -8.45 -39.32 -45.01
N PRO A 76 -7.33 -40.01 -44.68
CA PRO A 76 -7.40 -41.13 -43.78
C PRO A 76 -7.88 -40.62 -42.41
N PRO A 77 -8.67 -41.41 -41.66
CA PRO A 77 -9.20 -40.99 -40.36
C PRO A 77 -8.09 -40.56 -39.39
N SER A 78 -6.87 -41.07 -39.55
CA SER A 78 -5.68 -40.65 -38.81
C SER A 78 -5.28 -39.18 -39.05
N ALA A 79 -5.48 -38.63 -40.26
CA ALA A 79 -5.16 -37.24 -40.56
C ALA A 79 -6.15 -36.26 -39.87
N LEU A 80 -7.42 -36.65 -39.73
CA LEU A 80 -8.42 -35.89 -38.99
C LEU A 80 -8.13 -35.90 -37.49
N VAL A 81 -7.72 -37.04 -36.93
CA VAL A 81 -7.32 -37.16 -35.51
C VAL A 81 -6.08 -36.31 -35.22
N LEU A 82 -5.09 -36.33 -36.11
CA LEU A 82 -3.86 -35.56 -35.92
C LEU A 82 -4.13 -34.05 -36.04
N ALA A 83 -4.98 -33.63 -36.99
CA ALA A 83 -5.41 -32.24 -37.11
C ALA A 83 -6.20 -31.76 -35.88
N ALA A 84 -7.11 -32.59 -35.36
CA ALA A 84 -7.86 -32.29 -34.14
C ALA A 84 -6.94 -32.18 -32.91
N MET A 85 -5.95 -33.06 -32.80
CA MET A 85 -4.97 -33.03 -31.70
C MET A 85 -4.07 -31.79 -31.77
N VAL A 86 -3.64 -31.37 -32.96
CA VAL A 86 -2.89 -30.12 -33.16
C VAL A 86 -3.76 -28.90 -32.82
N LEU A 87 -5.04 -28.88 -33.24
CA LEU A 87 -5.97 -27.81 -32.87
C LEU A 87 -6.19 -27.74 -31.35
N PHE A 88 -6.26 -28.88 -30.67
CA PHE A 88 -6.41 -28.94 -29.22
C PHE A 88 -5.18 -28.39 -28.49
N LEU A 89 -3.97 -28.67 -29.00
CA LEU A 89 -2.73 -28.12 -28.46
C LEU A 89 -2.60 -26.60 -28.69
N VAL A 90 -3.15 -26.06 -29.78
CA VAL A 90 -3.17 -24.61 -30.06
C VAL A 90 -4.26 -23.88 -29.25
N ALA A 91 -5.36 -24.56 -28.92
CA ALA A 91 -6.43 -24.02 -28.09
C ALA A 91 -6.03 -23.88 -26.61
N CYS A 92 -5.07 -24.68 -26.13
CA CYS A 92 -4.41 -24.51 -24.83
C CYS A 92 -3.35 -23.40 -24.90
N GLY A 93 -3.79 -22.16 -25.14
CA GLY A 93 -2.95 -20.96 -25.09
C GLY A 93 -2.97 -20.29 -23.71
N ASN A 94 -1.84 -19.71 -23.32
CA ASN A 94 -1.64 -18.95 -22.08
C ASN A 94 -2.66 -17.81 -21.86
N GLU A 95 -2.72 -17.30 -20.63
CA GLU A 95 -3.48 -16.09 -20.26
C GLU A 95 -3.37 -14.99 -21.33
N LYS A 96 -4.54 -14.53 -21.78
CA LYS A 96 -4.62 -13.50 -22.82
C LYS A 96 -4.16 -12.17 -22.21
N LYS A 97 -3.23 -11.50 -22.89
CA LYS A 97 -2.68 -10.20 -22.49
C LYS A 97 -3.67 -9.05 -22.70
N ASP A 98 -4.64 -9.26 -23.58
CA ASP A 98 -5.64 -8.27 -23.94
C ASP A 98 -6.91 -8.47 -23.12
N ARG A 99 -7.57 -7.36 -22.81
CA ARG A 99 -8.89 -7.38 -22.17
C ARG A 99 -9.87 -8.20 -23.02
N GLY A 100 -10.83 -8.83 -22.35
CA GLY A 100 -11.86 -9.62 -23.02
C GLY A 100 -12.69 -8.80 -24.01
N LEU A 101 -13.44 -9.50 -24.87
CA LEU A 101 -14.42 -8.86 -25.73
C LEU A 101 -15.56 -8.31 -24.87
N GLU A 102 -15.71 -6.99 -24.86
CA GLU A 102 -16.84 -6.33 -24.21
C GLU A 102 -18.01 -6.24 -25.20
N VAL A 103 -19.08 -6.98 -24.92
CA VAL A 103 -20.33 -6.94 -25.72
C VAL A 103 -21.28 -5.96 -25.05
N LEU A 104 -21.72 -4.94 -25.80
CA LEU A 104 -22.60 -3.85 -25.33
C LEU A 104 -21.98 -2.96 -24.23
N PRO A 105 -20.86 -2.24 -24.51
CA PRO A 105 -20.13 -1.44 -23.51
C PRO A 105 -20.76 -0.07 -23.17
N ASP A 106 -21.96 0.24 -23.69
CA ASP A 106 -22.53 1.60 -23.74
C ASP A 106 -22.70 2.29 -22.38
N MET A 107 -22.76 1.53 -21.29
CA MET A 107 -22.80 2.04 -19.91
C MET A 107 -21.72 1.46 -18.99
N PHE A 108 -20.80 0.64 -19.51
CA PHE A 108 -19.69 0.09 -18.71
C PHE A 108 -18.62 1.15 -18.45
N HIS A 109 -18.42 2.05 -19.41
CA HIS A 109 -17.49 3.18 -19.29
C HIS A 109 -18.30 4.47 -19.19
N THR A 110 -18.35 5.05 -18.01
CA THR A 110 -19.04 6.31 -17.78
C THR A 110 -18.22 7.49 -18.34
N PRO A 111 -18.84 8.52 -18.94
CA PRO A 111 -18.15 9.76 -19.29
C PRO A 111 -17.79 10.61 -18.06
N ALA A 112 -18.33 10.30 -16.88
CA ALA A 112 -17.99 11.01 -15.64
C ALA A 112 -16.62 10.55 -15.10
N TYR A 113 -15.82 11.48 -14.59
CA TYR A 113 -14.54 11.14 -13.97
C TYR A 113 -14.74 10.43 -12.63
N GLU A 114 -14.08 9.28 -12.49
CA GLU A 114 -13.95 8.58 -11.21
C GLU A 114 -12.80 9.16 -10.37
N SER A 115 -12.83 8.89 -9.07
CA SER A 115 -11.89 9.48 -8.09
C SER A 115 -10.40 9.20 -8.39
N GLN A 116 -10.08 8.08 -9.02
CA GLN A 116 -8.70 7.72 -9.40
C GLN A 116 -8.54 7.59 -10.92
N ASP A 117 -9.43 8.22 -11.68
CA ASP A 117 -9.38 8.17 -13.13
C ASP A 117 -8.21 9.00 -13.69
N ALA A 118 -7.73 8.60 -14.87
CA ALA A 118 -6.64 9.25 -15.56
C ALA A 118 -7.18 10.10 -16.71
N GLY A 119 -7.03 11.42 -16.61
CA GLY A 119 -7.24 12.32 -17.74
C GLY A 119 -6.12 12.20 -18.78
N THR A 120 -6.42 12.52 -20.03
CA THR A 120 -5.45 12.58 -21.12
C THR A 120 -5.39 13.99 -21.70
N ILE A 121 -4.19 14.53 -21.87
CA ILE A 121 -3.95 15.76 -22.63
C ILE A 121 -2.96 15.48 -23.76
N GLU A 122 -3.19 16.08 -24.92
CA GLU A 122 -2.19 16.10 -25.98
C GLU A 122 -1.24 17.29 -25.77
N VAL A 123 0.05 17.00 -25.62
CA VAL A 123 1.08 18.02 -25.51
C VAL A 123 1.96 18.02 -26.76
N ASP A 124 2.42 19.19 -27.16
CA ASP A 124 3.46 19.30 -28.18
C ASP A 124 4.78 18.75 -27.62
N ALA A 125 5.30 17.74 -28.29
CA ALA A 125 6.56 17.10 -27.99
C ALA A 125 7.43 17.06 -29.26
N ARG A 126 8.68 16.59 -29.12
CA ARG A 126 9.56 16.32 -30.26
C ARG A 126 9.99 14.86 -30.24
N ASP A 127 10.10 14.26 -31.42
CA ASP A 127 10.66 12.91 -31.56
C ASP A 127 12.18 12.90 -31.32
N ALA A 128 12.80 11.73 -31.41
CA ALA A 128 14.25 11.58 -31.23
C ALA A 128 15.07 12.33 -32.31
N GLN A 129 14.43 12.74 -33.41
CA GLN A 129 15.00 13.46 -34.55
C GLN A 129 14.67 14.97 -34.52
N GLY A 130 13.96 15.43 -33.49
CA GLY A 130 13.61 16.82 -33.28
C GLY A 130 12.37 17.32 -34.04
N GLN A 131 11.62 16.45 -34.73
CA GLN A 131 10.38 16.80 -35.42
C GLN A 131 9.24 16.98 -34.41
N PRO A 132 8.32 17.94 -34.63
CA PRO A 132 7.17 18.15 -33.76
C PRO A 132 6.20 16.96 -33.84
N ILE A 133 5.84 16.41 -32.68
CA ILE A 133 4.85 15.34 -32.54
C ILE A 133 3.85 15.70 -31.44
N LYS A 134 2.60 15.25 -31.56
CA LYS A 134 1.64 15.28 -30.45
C LYS A 134 1.86 14.05 -29.58
N ARG A 135 2.06 14.25 -28.28
CA ARG A 135 2.20 13.18 -27.30
C ARG A 135 1.04 13.22 -26.33
N THR A 136 0.33 12.11 -26.18
CA THR A 136 -0.66 11.94 -25.11
C THR A 136 0.07 11.77 -23.78
N VAL A 137 -0.27 12.62 -22.81
CA VAL A 137 0.22 12.55 -21.44
C VAL A 137 -0.98 12.27 -20.53
N HIS A 138 -0.85 11.25 -19.70
CA HIS A 138 -1.83 10.93 -18.67
C HIS A 138 -1.57 11.77 -17.42
N TYR A 139 -2.62 12.35 -16.85
CA TYR A 139 -2.58 13.08 -15.58
C TYR A 139 -3.70 12.58 -14.66
N PRO A 140 -3.51 12.61 -13.34
CA PRO A 140 -4.59 12.24 -12.43
C PRO A 140 -5.75 13.24 -12.57
N ALA A 141 -6.97 12.75 -12.80
CA ALA A 141 -8.16 13.62 -12.85
C ALA A 141 -8.41 14.30 -11.49
N MET A 142 -8.03 13.64 -10.39
CA MET A 142 -8.04 14.23 -9.06
C MET A 142 -6.88 15.23 -8.91
N LEU A 143 -7.22 16.52 -8.96
CA LEU A 143 -6.27 17.60 -8.75
C LEU A 143 -5.98 17.83 -7.27
N THR A 144 -4.76 18.26 -6.96
CA THR A 144 -4.39 18.66 -5.60
C THR A 144 -5.14 19.93 -5.20
N PRO A 145 -5.69 20.00 -3.98
CA PRO A 145 -6.37 21.20 -3.51
C PRO A 145 -5.39 22.39 -3.41
N PRO A 146 -5.85 23.64 -3.60
CA PRO A 146 -5.01 24.81 -3.42
C PRO A 146 -4.38 24.88 -2.02
N ALA A 147 -3.15 25.36 -1.95
CA ALA A 147 -2.42 25.46 -0.68
C ALA A 147 -3.17 26.35 0.33
N GLY A 148 -3.22 25.92 1.60
CA GLY A 148 -3.88 26.65 2.69
C GLY A 148 -5.40 26.46 2.77
N THR A 149 -6.00 25.67 1.89
CA THR A 149 -7.43 25.31 2.00
C THR A 149 -7.67 24.37 3.17
N VAL A 150 -8.77 24.60 3.90
CA VAL A 150 -9.20 23.79 5.03
C VAL A 150 -10.62 23.29 4.77
N PRO A 151 -10.86 21.96 4.75
CA PRO A 151 -12.20 21.42 4.52
C PRO A 151 -13.10 21.64 5.74
N ARG A 152 -14.43 21.68 5.51
CA ARG A 152 -15.41 21.80 6.59
C ARG A 152 -15.33 20.59 7.52
N GLY A 153 -15.34 20.83 8.83
CA GLY A 153 -15.29 19.77 9.85
C GLY A 153 -13.90 19.16 10.06
N PHE A 154 -12.85 19.72 9.46
CA PHE A 154 -11.47 19.27 9.66
C PHE A 154 -10.63 20.36 10.30
N GLN A 155 -9.95 20.03 11.39
CA GLN A 155 -8.97 20.92 12.00
C GLN A 155 -7.56 20.47 11.60
N PRO A 156 -6.80 21.31 10.87
CA PRO A 156 -5.41 21.01 10.54
C PRO A 156 -4.57 20.83 11.80
N TYR A 157 -3.65 19.87 11.76
CA TYR A 157 -2.68 19.72 12.83
C TYR A 157 -1.80 20.97 12.91
N PRO A 158 -1.75 21.69 14.05
CA PRO A 158 -1.18 23.03 14.10
C PRO A 158 0.34 23.07 14.22
N LEU A 159 0.98 21.94 14.58
CA LEU A 159 2.41 21.91 14.87
C LEU A 159 3.24 21.57 13.63
N ALA A 160 4.34 22.30 13.44
CA ALA A 160 5.35 22.00 12.43
C ALA A 160 6.10 20.71 12.78
N ALA A 161 6.71 20.04 11.79
CA ALA A 161 7.43 18.77 11.98
C ALA A 161 8.63 18.85 12.96
N THR A 162 9.12 20.07 13.22
CA THR A 162 10.25 20.34 14.12
C THR A 162 9.81 20.70 15.54
N ASP A 163 8.51 20.91 15.77
CA ASP A 163 7.98 21.38 17.06
C ASP A 163 7.69 20.22 18.03
N TRP A 164 8.77 19.65 18.56
CA TRP A 164 8.70 18.58 19.55
C TRP A 164 8.27 19.09 20.93
N ALA A 165 8.55 20.36 21.25
CA ALA A 165 8.18 20.96 22.53
C ALA A 165 6.66 21.09 22.64
N GLY A 166 6.00 21.61 21.61
CA GLY A 166 4.54 21.66 21.53
C GLY A 166 3.92 20.27 21.49
N ALA A 167 4.54 19.32 20.78
CA ALA A 167 4.05 17.94 20.71
C ALA A 167 3.98 17.28 22.09
N LYS A 168 5.00 17.46 22.95
CA LYS A 168 5.05 16.88 24.31
C LYS A 168 3.90 17.31 25.21
N LEU A 169 3.33 18.49 24.95
CA LEU A 169 2.24 19.04 25.76
C LEU A 169 0.87 18.44 25.38
N HIS A 170 0.77 17.80 24.22
CA HIS A 170 -0.48 17.19 23.78
C HIS A 170 -0.73 15.88 24.53
N ARG A 171 -1.95 15.75 25.04
CA ARG A 171 -2.45 14.53 25.70
C ARG A 171 -3.49 13.87 24.84
N ASN A 172 -3.61 12.55 24.97
CA ASN A 172 -4.62 11.80 24.24
C ASN A 172 -6.02 12.21 24.73
N PRO A 173 -6.91 12.72 23.85
CA PRO A 173 -8.26 13.11 24.24
C PRO A 173 -9.20 11.89 24.36
N LEU A 174 -8.81 10.72 23.86
CA LEU A 174 -9.64 9.52 23.89
C LEU A 174 -9.48 8.81 25.24
N PRO A 175 -10.57 8.28 25.82
CA PRO A 175 -10.46 7.40 26.98
C PRO A 175 -9.85 6.04 26.59
N SER A 176 -9.12 5.42 27.50
CA SER A 176 -8.56 4.07 27.32
C SER A 176 -9.66 3.01 27.48
N LEU A 177 -10.55 2.92 26.48
CA LEU A 177 -11.63 1.94 26.41
C LEU A 177 -11.22 0.74 25.53
N PRO A 178 -11.74 -0.47 25.78
CA PRO A 178 -11.46 -1.65 24.95
C PRO A 178 -11.71 -1.43 23.45
N ALA A 179 -12.76 -0.68 23.09
CA ALA A 179 -13.07 -0.36 21.69
C ALA A 179 -11.98 0.50 21.03
N VAL A 180 -11.45 1.49 21.75
CA VAL A 180 -10.38 2.37 21.26
C VAL A 180 -9.09 1.57 21.08
N LEU A 181 -8.76 0.70 22.02
CA LEU A 181 -7.60 -0.19 21.93
C LEU A 181 -7.72 -1.16 20.76
N LYS A 182 -8.91 -1.73 20.51
CA LYS A 182 -9.16 -2.62 19.37
C LYS A 182 -8.98 -1.91 18.03
N HIS A 183 -9.48 -0.68 17.90
CA HIS A 183 -9.24 0.13 16.70
C HIS A 183 -7.77 0.49 16.54
N GLY A 184 -7.10 0.89 17.63
CA GLY A 184 -5.66 1.16 17.66
C GLY A 184 -4.82 -0.03 17.25
N GLN A 185 -5.15 -1.23 17.75
CA GLN A 185 -4.52 -2.49 17.39
C GLN A 185 -4.66 -2.77 15.89
N ARG A 186 -5.86 -2.67 15.33
CA ARG A 186 -6.08 -2.90 13.89
C ARG A 186 -5.24 -1.97 13.05
N ASP A 187 -5.20 -0.69 13.42
CA ASP A 187 -4.48 0.32 12.66
C ASP A 187 -2.96 0.16 12.82
N TYR A 188 -2.49 -0.20 14.01
CA TYR A 188 -1.10 -0.58 14.24
C TYR A 188 -0.68 -1.79 13.38
N LEU A 189 -1.46 -2.86 13.39
CA LEU A 189 -1.18 -4.07 12.62
C LEU A 189 -1.17 -3.78 11.11
N SER A 190 -1.99 -2.85 10.65
CA SER A 190 -2.09 -2.51 9.22
C SER A 190 -0.95 -1.59 8.74
N TYR A 191 -0.55 -0.61 9.55
CA TYR A 191 0.33 0.48 9.09
C TYR A 191 1.70 0.53 9.78
N CYS A 192 1.83 -0.04 10.98
CA CYS A 192 3.03 0.07 11.80
C CYS A 192 3.80 -1.26 11.88
N ALA A 193 3.07 -2.37 12.06
CA ALA A 193 3.64 -3.70 12.25
C ALA A 193 4.55 -4.20 11.09
N PRO A 194 4.30 -3.87 9.81
CA PRO A 194 5.21 -4.27 8.72
C PRO A 194 6.66 -3.80 8.94
N CYS A 195 6.86 -2.68 9.64
CA CYS A 195 8.18 -2.17 9.99
C CYS A 195 8.59 -2.49 11.43
N HIS A 196 7.67 -2.34 12.39
CA HIS A 196 7.98 -2.38 13.82
C HIS A 196 7.66 -3.72 14.51
N GLY A 197 7.22 -4.74 13.76
CA GLY A 197 6.78 -6.03 14.30
C GLY A 197 5.35 -5.98 14.84
N ARG A 198 4.70 -7.14 14.99
CA ARG A 198 3.33 -7.24 15.54
C ARG A 198 3.33 -7.17 17.08
N ASP A 199 4.41 -7.64 17.67
CA ASP A 199 4.74 -7.61 19.09
C ASP A 199 5.42 -6.29 19.51
N GLY A 200 5.76 -5.44 18.54
CA GLY A 200 6.56 -4.24 18.73
C GLY A 200 8.06 -4.49 18.68
N ASP A 201 8.53 -5.70 18.38
CA ASP A 201 9.94 -5.93 18.10
C ASP A 201 10.24 -5.65 16.63
N ALA A 202 11.06 -4.63 16.36
CA ALA A 202 11.46 -4.29 15.01
C ALA A 202 12.20 -5.43 14.30
N ALA A 203 12.86 -6.35 15.03
CA ALA A 203 13.49 -7.53 14.43
C ALA A 203 12.47 -8.47 13.77
N ASN A 204 11.23 -8.49 14.26
CA ASN A 204 10.13 -9.31 13.75
C ASN A 204 9.30 -8.59 12.67
N GLY A 205 9.68 -7.37 12.29
CA GLY A 205 9.06 -6.63 11.20
C GLY A 205 9.33 -7.25 9.84
N TYR A 206 8.32 -7.30 8.98
CA TYR A 206 8.44 -7.84 7.61
C TYR A 206 9.59 -7.23 6.81
N VAL A 207 9.82 -5.92 6.96
CA VAL A 207 10.86 -5.20 6.21
C VAL A 207 12.21 -5.10 6.94
N ALA A 208 12.33 -5.67 8.14
CA ALA A 208 13.50 -5.54 9.02
C ALA A 208 14.81 -6.04 8.38
N ALA A 209 14.73 -7.10 7.56
CA ALA A 209 15.88 -7.63 6.84
C ALA A 209 16.42 -6.67 5.76
N THR A 210 15.59 -5.77 5.24
CA THR A 210 15.95 -4.83 4.16
C THR A 210 16.30 -3.44 4.68
N PHE A 211 15.62 -2.98 5.74
CA PHE A 211 15.77 -1.64 6.29
C PHE A 211 16.40 -1.68 7.69
N GLY A 212 17.62 -1.15 7.81
CA GLY A 212 18.30 -1.01 9.08
C GLY A 212 17.87 0.22 9.89
N GLY A 213 18.00 0.12 11.22
CA GLY A 213 17.78 1.24 12.15
C GLY A 213 16.32 1.52 12.49
N ILE A 214 15.42 0.56 12.31
CA ILE A 214 14.04 0.64 12.78
C ILE A 214 14.04 0.40 14.30
N PRO A 215 13.49 1.31 15.12
CA PRO A 215 13.43 1.12 16.57
C PRO A 215 12.30 0.15 16.94
N SER A 216 12.58 -0.74 17.91
CA SER A 216 11.55 -1.55 18.56
C SER A 216 10.64 -0.67 19.44
N LEU A 217 9.34 -0.95 19.39
CA LEU A 217 8.27 -0.24 20.06
C LEU A 217 7.70 -0.97 21.29
N ASN A 218 8.30 -2.10 21.67
CA ASN A 218 7.88 -2.95 22.78
C ASN A 218 8.56 -2.64 24.12
N GLY A 219 9.53 -1.72 24.16
CA GLY A 219 10.34 -1.46 25.35
C GLY A 219 10.03 -0.16 26.09
N MET A 220 10.82 0.08 27.15
CA MET A 220 10.76 1.29 27.99
C MET A 220 10.92 2.60 27.21
N SER A 221 11.60 2.58 26.05
CA SER A 221 11.79 3.75 25.19
C SER A 221 10.47 4.39 24.77
N VAL A 222 9.46 3.57 24.43
CA VAL A 222 8.13 4.05 24.05
C VAL A 222 7.36 4.57 25.27
N LEU A 223 7.55 3.94 26.43
CA LEU A 223 6.91 4.39 27.67
C LEU A 223 7.43 5.75 28.13
N GLN A 224 8.70 6.07 27.87
CA GLN A 224 9.31 7.37 28.18
C GLN A 224 8.87 8.51 27.26
N LEU A 225 8.42 8.22 26.04
CA LEU A 225 7.88 9.24 25.14
C LEU A 225 6.52 9.74 25.64
N SER A 226 6.23 11.02 25.53
CA SER A 226 4.86 11.50 25.74
C SER A 226 3.91 10.97 24.65
N GLU A 227 2.62 10.85 24.97
CA GLU A 227 1.61 10.43 23.99
C GLU A 227 1.58 11.37 22.77
N GLY A 228 1.71 12.67 23.01
CA GLY A 228 1.78 13.68 21.96
C GLY A 228 3.01 13.57 21.06
N GLU A 229 4.18 13.14 21.58
CA GLU A 229 5.36 12.85 20.76
C GLU A 229 5.14 11.67 19.81
N ILE A 230 4.47 10.62 20.29
CA ILE A 230 4.13 9.45 19.46
C ILE A 230 3.13 9.88 18.37
N TYR A 231 2.08 10.61 18.75
CA TYR A 231 1.10 11.16 17.81
C TYR A 231 1.76 12.06 16.76
N HIS A 232 2.68 12.93 17.17
CA HIS A 232 3.42 13.81 16.27
C HIS A 232 4.29 13.03 15.28
N THR A 233 4.97 11.98 15.76
CA THR A 233 5.77 11.10 14.92
C THR A 233 4.92 10.42 13.84
N ILE A 234 3.74 9.91 14.19
CA ILE A 234 2.81 9.31 13.22
C ILE A 234 2.29 10.37 12.21
N THR A 235 2.06 11.60 12.70
CA THR A 235 1.46 12.68 11.92
C THR A 235 2.42 13.34 10.93
N MET A 236 3.67 13.57 11.33
CA MET A 236 4.66 14.31 10.54
C MET A 236 5.81 13.44 10.03
N GLY A 237 5.94 12.22 10.54
CA GLY A 237 7.10 11.36 10.28
C GLY A 237 8.31 11.76 11.14
N LYS A 238 9.32 10.90 11.18
CA LYS A 238 10.59 11.17 11.87
C LYS A 238 11.73 10.42 11.20
N GLY A 239 12.78 11.13 10.80
CA GLY A 239 13.93 10.53 10.12
C GLY A 239 13.51 9.85 8.81
N ARG A 240 13.66 8.52 8.75
CA ARG A 240 13.27 7.70 7.58
C ARG A 240 11.81 7.23 7.62
N MET A 241 11.12 7.42 8.73
CA MET A 241 9.69 7.09 8.84
C MET A 241 8.87 8.20 8.15
N TYR A 242 8.12 7.82 7.11
CA TYR A 242 7.18 8.71 6.44
C TYR A 242 5.97 9.04 7.32
N ASN A 243 5.30 10.15 7.03
CA ASN A 243 4.06 10.51 7.70
C ASN A 243 2.91 9.60 7.27
N LEU A 244 2.01 9.28 8.20
CA LEU A 244 0.83 8.42 7.97
C LEU A 244 -0.49 9.21 8.01
N ARG A 245 -0.45 10.54 7.87
CA ARG A 245 -1.63 11.42 8.02
C ARG A 245 -2.69 11.24 6.94
N ALA A 246 -2.32 10.70 5.79
CA ALA A 246 -3.25 10.43 4.69
C ALA A 246 -3.96 9.07 4.86
N GLN A 247 -3.33 8.14 5.58
CA GLN A 247 -3.82 6.78 5.79
C GLN A 247 -4.63 6.65 7.08
N ILE A 248 -4.23 7.38 8.14
CA ILE A 248 -4.82 7.27 9.48
C ILE A 248 -5.39 8.61 9.92
N THR A 249 -6.70 8.65 10.23
CA THR A 249 -7.38 9.87 10.70
C THR A 249 -6.86 10.30 12.08
N PRO A 250 -7.00 11.59 12.47
CA PRO A 250 -6.55 12.09 13.77
C PRO A 250 -7.01 11.24 14.96
N GLU A 251 -8.28 10.84 15.00
CA GLU A 251 -8.86 10.04 16.08
C GLU A 251 -8.24 8.64 16.12
N ARG A 252 -8.07 8.02 14.95
CA ARG A 252 -7.48 6.69 14.80
C ARG A 252 -6.01 6.67 15.23
N ARG A 253 -5.26 7.73 14.94
CA ARG A 253 -3.87 7.88 15.42
C ARG A 253 -3.79 7.89 16.94
N TRP A 254 -4.71 8.56 17.63
CA TRP A 254 -4.78 8.52 19.09
C TRP A 254 -5.11 7.12 19.63
N GLY A 255 -5.95 6.35 18.91
CA GLY A 255 -6.16 4.94 19.22
C GLY A 255 -4.87 4.12 19.13
N VAL A 256 -4.06 4.31 18.08
CA VAL A 256 -2.75 3.67 17.92
C VAL A 256 -1.81 4.02 19.07
N VAL A 257 -1.77 5.30 19.49
CA VAL A 257 -0.94 5.74 20.63
C VAL A 257 -1.32 5.00 21.92
N HIS A 258 -2.61 4.86 22.22
CA HIS A 258 -3.08 4.08 23.38
C HIS A 258 -2.66 2.63 23.29
N PHE A 259 -2.89 2.00 22.13
CA PHE A 259 -2.50 0.62 21.91
C PHE A 259 -1.00 0.40 22.11
N LEU A 260 -0.16 1.27 21.54
CA LEU A 260 1.31 1.22 21.69
C LEU A 260 1.73 1.30 23.16
N LYS A 261 1.14 2.20 23.93
CA LYS A 261 1.44 2.35 25.36
C LYS A 261 1.07 1.11 26.15
N VAL A 262 -0.11 0.56 25.90
CA VAL A 262 -0.60 -0.66 26.56
C VAL A 262 0.27 -1.86 26.19
N GLN A 263 0.61 -2.03 24.91
CA GLN A 263 1.44 -3.15 24.47
C GLN A 263 2.86 -3.05 25.03
N ALA A 264 3.48 -1.87 25.00
CA ALA A 264 4.80 -1.67 25.60
C ALA A 264 4.79 -1.94 27.12
N LEU A 265 3.76 -1.46 27.84
CA LEU A 265 3.61 -1.72 29.27
C LEU A 265 3.47 -3.22 29.56
N ALA A 266 2.64 -3.92 28.78
CA ALA A 266 2.44 -5.35 28.94
C ALA A 266 3.73 -6.15 28.66
N ASN A 267 4.52 -5.76 27.65
CA ASN A 267 5.81 -6.38 27.35
C ASN A 267 6.83 -6.18 28.49
N VAL A 268 6.94 -4.97 29.05
CA VAL A 268 7.84 -4.72 30.19
C VAL A 268 7.39 -5.50 31.42
N ALA A 269 6.10 -5.53 31.73
CA ALA A 269 5.58 -6.31 32.85
C ALA A 269 5.90 -7.81 32.70
N ALA A 270 5.79 -8.37 31.49
CA ALA A 270 6.17 -9.75 31.23
C ALA A 270 7.68 -10.00 31.42
N GLU A 271 8.53 -9.05 31.01
CA GLU A 271 9.98 -9.15 31.19
C GLU A 271 10.38 -9.08 32.67
N ASP A 272 9.78 -8.17 33.45
CA ASP A 272 10.05 -8.04 34.89
C ASP A 272 9.63 -9.30 35.64
N VAL A 273 8.47 -9.86 35.31
CA VAL A 273 8.02 -11.14 35.86
C VAL A 273 9.00 -12.26 35.54
N ALA A 274 9.55 -12.31 34.32
CA ALA A 274 10.55 -13.31 33.94
C ALA A 274 11.86 -13.19 34.76
N LYS A 275 12.25 -11.98 35.16
CA LYS A 275 13.43 -11.74 36.02
C LYS A 275 13.18 -12.07 37.49
N LEU A 276 11.95 -11.90 37.96
CA LEU A 276 11.58 -12.16 39.36
C LEU A 276 11.54 -13.66 39.69
N VAL A 277 11.19 -14.53 38.74
CA VAL A 277 11.09 -15.98 38.98
C VAL A 277 12.43 -16.58 39.44
N PRO A 278 13.58 -16.38 38.75
CA PRO A 278 14.87 -16.87 39.23
C PRO A 278 15.31 -16.31 40.58
N TYR A 279 14.96 -15.05 40.88
CA TYR A 279 15.26 -14.46 42.18
C TYR A 279 14.50 -15.18 43.30
N ILE A 280 13.21 -15.46 43.11
CA ILE A 280 12.40 -16.19 44.09
C ILE A 280 12.88 -17.64 44.21
N ASP A 281 13.26 -18.28 43.12
CA ASP A 281 13.86 -19.61 43.14
C ASP A 281 15.12 -19.63 44.04
N SER A 282 16.00 -18.64 43.92
CA SER A 282 17.19 -18.51 44.76
C SER A 282 16.89 -18.26 46.24
N GLU A 283 15.78 -17.60 46.57
CA GLU A 283 15.36 -17.38 47.97
C GLU A 283 14.71 -18.64 48.56
N ILE A 284 13.98 -19.43 47.76
CA ILE A 284 13.45 -20.74 48.17
C ILE A 284 14.60 -21.73 48.44
N GLU A 285 15.67 -21.69 47.66
CA GLU A 285 16.87 -22.50 47.92
C GLU A 285 17.52 -22.15 49.26
N LYS A 286 17.55 -20.87 49.64
CA LYS A 286 18.08 -20.41 50.94
C LYS A 286 17.16 -20.75 52.12
N ASN A 287 15.84 -20.76 51.91
CA ASN A 287 14.86 -21.07 52.95
C ASN A 287 13.77 -22.04 52.45
N PRO A 288 14.05 -23.36 52.40
CA PRO A 288 13.13 -24.34 51.81
C PRO A 288 11.83 -24.56 52.58
N GLN A 289 11.76 -24.13 53.84
CA GLN A 289 10.58 -24.30 54.70
C GLN A 289 9.59 -23.13 54.61
N ASP A 290 9.97 -22.05 53.93
CA ASP A 290 9.06 -20.91 53.73
C ASP A 290 7.96 -21.26 52.73
N ALA A 291 6.77 -21.59 53.26
CA ALA A 291 5.59 -21.86 52.45
C ALA A 291 5.10 -20.63 51.69
N THR A 292 5.38 -19.41 52.18
CA THR A 292 4.89 -18.16 51.56
C THR A 292 5.62 -17.84 50.26
N LEU A 293 6.93 -18.11 50.19
CA LEU A 293 7.72 -17.94 48.97
C LEU A 293 7.29 -18.91 47.86
N LYS A 294 6.94 -20.14 48.22
CA LYS A 294 6.42 -21.15 47.27
C LYS A 294 5.08 -20.72 46.67
N VAL A 295 4.15 -20.25 47.50
CA VAL A 295 2.86 -19.71 47.03
C VAL A 295 3.07 -18.48 46.14
N ARG A 296 3.96 -17.56 46.53
CA ARG A 296 4.26 -16.35 45.75
C ARG A 296 4.88 -16.67 44.38
N ARG A 297 5.75 -17.69 44.32
CA ARG A 297 6.32 -18.22 43.07
C ARG A 297 5.22 -18.71 42.13
N GLU A 298 4.29 -19.53 42.63
CA GLU A 298 3.17 -20.05 41.85
C GLU A 298 2.27 -18.94 41.32
N GLN A 299 1.95 -17.95 42.16
CA GLN A 299 1.17 -16.77 41.76
C GLN A 299 1.85 -15.95 40.66
N ILE A 300 3.17 -15.74 40.76
CA ILE A 300 3.93 -14.99 39.76
C ILE A 300 4.03 -15.77 38.45
N LEU A 301 4.20 -17.09 38.50
CA LEU A 301 4.18 -17.95 37.31
C LEU A 301 2.81 -17.93 36.60
N ALA A 302 1.72 -17.98 37.38
CA ALA A 302 0.37 -17.85 36.84
C ALA A 302 0.17 -16.49 36.16
N LEU A 303 0.56 -15.40 36.84
CA LEU A 303 0.48 -14.04 36.30
C LEU A 303 1.34 -13.87 35.03
N ALA A 304 2.53 -14.48 35.00
CA ALA A 304 3.41 -14.50 33.82
C ALA A 304 2.73 -15.17 32.63
N ALA A 305 2.13 -16.34 32.86
CA ALA A 305 1.47 -17.12 31.84
C ALA A 305 0.25 -16.38 31.28
N GLU A 306 -0.54 -15.76 32.15
CA GLU A 306 -1.68 -14.92 31.77
C GLU A 306 -1.24 -13.68 30.97
N ALA A 307 -0.22 -12.96 31.44
CA ALA A 307 0.33 -11.80 30.73
C ALA A 307 0.87 -12.17 29.34
N LYS A 308 1.58 -13.31 29.24
CA LYS A 308 2.08 -13.83 27.96
C LYS A 308 0.96 -14.26 27.02
N ALA A 309 -0.09 -14.89 27.55
CA ALA A 309 -1.28 -15.25 26.77
C ALA A 309 -2.04 -14.01 26.29
N ALA A 310 -2.16 -12.98 27.13
CA ALA A 310 -2.77 -11.70 26.76
C ALA A 310 -1.96 -10.96 25.69
N LEU A 311 -0.63 -10.92 25.82
CA LEU A 311 0.27 -10.38 24.80
C LEU A 311 0.16 -11.15 23.48
N ALA A 312 0.12 -12.48 23.52
CA ALA A 312 -0.08 -13.31 22.34
C ALA A 312 -1.44 -13.06 21.67
N GLY A 313 -2.50 -12.83 22.46
CA GLY A 313 -3.82 -12.43 21.96
C GLY A 313 -3.85 -11.03 21.36
N LEU A 314 -3.04 -10.10 21.89
CA LEU A 314 -2.89 -8.73 21.36
C LEU A 314 -2.02 -8.67 20.10
N GLY A 315 -1.08 -9.60 19.94
CA GLY A 315 -0.15 -9.61 18.82
C GLY A 315 -0.04 -10.99 18.21
N SER A 316 -1.15 -11.52 17.65
CA SER A 316 -1.20 -12.90 17.14
C SER A 316 0.08 -13.23 16.39
N VAL A 317 0.81 -14.19 16.96
CA VAL A 317 2.18 -14.60 16.66
C VAL A 317 2.39 -14.72 15.16
N GLY A 318 3.07 -13.72 14.61
CA GLY A 318 3.39 -13.64 13.20
C GLY A 318 4.79 -13.12 12.99
N ASN A 319 5.63 -13.96 12.42
CA ASN A 319 7.02 -13.68 12.03
C ASN A 319 7.13 -12.77 10.79
N GLY A 320 6.14 -11.90 10.56
CA GLY A 320 6.03 -11.07 9.36
C GLY A 320 5.71 -11.83 8.06
N HIS A 321 5.91 -13.15 8.00
CA HIS A 321 5.64 -13.96 6.81
C HIS A 321 4.15 -14.01 6.44
N GLU A 322 3.26 -13.72 7.37
CA GLU A 322 1.81 -13.59 7.14
C GLU A 322 1.45 -12.39 6.25
N PHE A 323 2.35 -11.39 6.18
CA PHE A 323 2.22 -10.23 5.29
C PHE A 323 2.83 -10.47 3.92
N ILE A 324 3.49 -11.62 3.70
CA ILE A 324 3.72 -12.09 2.35
C ILE A 324 2.31 -12.38 1.83
N PRO A 325 1.79 -11.61 0.86
CA PRO A 325 0.54 -12.00 0.23
C PRO A 325 0.73 -13.44 -0.20
N ALA A 326 -0.21 -14.32 0.17
CA ALA A 326 -0.21 -15.67 -0.36
C ALA A 326 0.01 -15.52 -1.87
N PRO A 327 0.90 -16.33 -2.48
CA PRO A 327 1.06 -16.31 -3.93
C PRO A 327 -0.34 -16.31 -4.52
N GLU A 328 -0.60 -15.38 -5.46
CA GLU A 328 -1.95 -15.13 -5.96
C GLU A 328 -2.66 -16.46 -6.13
N PRO A 329 -3.85 -16.66 -5.53
CA PRO A 329 -4.54 -17.94 -5.62
C PRO A 329 -4.62 -18.25 -7.10
N VAL A 330 -3.93 -19.31 -7.51
CA VAL A 330 -4.06 -19.82 -8.86
C VAL A 330 -5.56 -20.03 -9.01
N PRO A 331 -6.25 -19.29 -9.90
CA PRO A 331 -7.70 -19.24 -9.90
C PRO A 331 -8.26 -20.65 -9.86
N GLU A 332 -9.22 -20.91 -8.97
CA GLU A 332 -9.84 -22.25 -8.81
C GLU A 332 -10.35 -22.80 -10.15
N TYR A 333 -10.63 -21.90 -11.10
CA TYR A 333 -10.95 -22.16 -12.49
C TYR A 333 -9.70 -22.47 -13.35
N VAL A 334 -8.92 -23.49 -12.98
CA VAL A 334 -8.06 -24.22 -13.95
C VAL A 334 -8.84 -25.33 -14.67
N GLY A 335 -10.12 -25.51 -14.34
CA GLY A 335 -11.00 -26.42 -15.06
C GLY A 335 -12.44 -25.95 -15.04
N ALA A 336 -13.13 -26.08 -16.18
CA ALA A 336 -14.56 -25.86 -16.26
C ALA A 336 -15.28 -27.00 -15.51
N GLN A 337 -15.77 -26.74 -14.30
CA GLN A 337 -16.70 -27.64 -13.61
C GLN A 337 -18.12 -27.33 -14.06
N TRP A 338 -18.43 -27.64 -15.32
CA TRP A 338 -19.85 -27.73 -15.72
C TRP A 338 -20.35 -29.11 -15.28
N PRO A 339 -21.50 -29.21 -14.60
CA PRO A 339 -22.14 -30.51 -14.44
C PRO A 339 -22.37 -31.08 -15.84
N LEU A 340 -21.89 -32.31 -16.05
CA LEU A 340 -22.18 -33.02 -17.29
C LEU A 340 -23.70 -33.03 -17.48
N PRO A 341 -24.22 -32.68 -18.67
CA PRO A 341 -25.64 -32.81 -18.93
C PRO A 341 -26.01 -34.27 -18.64
N GLU A 342 -26.96 -34.47 -17.73
CA GLU A 342 -27.45 -35.80 -17.40
C GLU A 342 -27.80 -36.51 -18.70
N ALA A 343 -27.20 -37.68 -18.90
CA ALA A 343 -27.45 -38.50 -20.06
C ALA A 343 -28.93 -38.91 -20.07
N GLY A 344 -29.76 -38.16 -20.79
CA GLY A 344 -31.14 -38.54 -21.09
C GLY A 344 -32.15 -37.41 -21.00
N LYS A 345 -32.39 -36.75 -22.15
CA LYS A 345 -33.71 -36.55 -22.78
C LYS A 345 -33.57 -35.93 -24.16
#